data_AF-A0A2N1VJQ1-F1
#
_entry.id   AF-A0A2N1VJQ1-F1
#
_cell.length_a   1.000
_cell.length_b   1.000
_cell.length_c   1.000
_cell.angle_alpha   90.00
_cell.angle_beta   90.00
_cell.angle_gamma   90.00
#
_symmetry.space_group_name_H-M   'P 1'
#
loop_
_entity.id
_entity.type
_entity.pdbx_description
1 polymer ?
#
loop_
_entity_poly.entity_id
_entity_poly.type
_entity_poly.pdbx_seq_one_letter_code
_entity_poly.pdbx_strand_id
1 'polypeptide(L)'
;MFIFTLLISTNSEKKLTDLQIHEICKKLVAQDGLVILPEELYSSASPAQAKIVMDYLPKSTLINLPHREIEFFEWLKLADRPVWDDLWEDEAISPYVVSIAFLPYLIDSDYRGFPICDLTKNDNYYFTEDHMVDDESKLLVESSKTLFLEKKKMSLAQILALQISVSPIDIWHFAFKSKITVESAKKAVAELVADGVLVHLKSAEHLTSFIDL
;
A
#
# COMPACT_ATOMS: atom_id res chain seq x y z
N MET A 1 -9.68 -1.09 -23.38
CA MET A 1 -10.98 -0.95 -22.67
C MET A 1 -10.72 -1.33 -21.22
N PHE A 2 -10.51 -0.34 -20.35
CA PHE A 2 -10.16 -0.58 -18.95
C PHE A 2 -11.47 -0.64 -18.15
N ILE A 3 -11.89 -1.84 -17.78
CA ILE A 3 -12.98 -2.05 -16.83
C ILE A 3 -12.34 -2.01 -15.45
N PHE A 4 -12.42 -0.86 -14.78
CA PHE A 4 -12.22 -0.80 -13.33
C PHE A 4 -13.46 -1.47 -12.71
N THR A 5 -13.37 -2.76 -12.45
CA THR A 5 -14.34 -3.44 -11.61
C THR A 5 -14.05 -2.99 -10.18
N LEU A 6 -14.81 -2.02 -9.68
CA LEU A 6 -14.97 -1.87 -8.24
C LEU A 6 -15.71 -3.15 -7.79
N LEU A 7 -14.95 -4.18 -7.41
CA LEU A 7 -15.50 -5.35 -6.74
C LEU A 7 -16.01 -4.87 -5.38
N ILE A 8 -17.28 -4.50 -5.32
CA ILE A 8 -18.03 -4.64 -4.07
C ILE A 8 -18.14 -6.15 -3.87
N SER A 9 -17.10 -6.72 -3.26
CA SER A 9 -17.08 -8.11 -2.82
C SER A 9 -18.17 -8.24 -1.76
N THR A 10 -19.31 -8.79 -2.16
CA THR A 10 -20.29 -9.35 -1.24
C THR A 10 -19.87 -10.79 -0.92
N ASN A 11 -18.62 -10.97 -0.49
CA ASN A 11 -18.28 -12.17 0.26
C ASN A 11 -18.68 -11.92 1.70
N SER A 12 -19.53 -12.80 2.23
CA SER A 12 -19.64 -13.02 3.67
C SER A 12 -18.27 -13.53 4.16
N GLU A 13 -17.30 -12.62 4.32
CA GLU A 13 -16.02 -12.92 4.93
C GLU A 13 -16.30 -13.32 6.38
N LYS A 14 -15.91 -14.55 6.69
CA LYS A 14 -16.11 -15.13 8.01
C LYS A 14 -15.18 -14.41 8.97
N LYS A 15 -15.66 -13.33 9.58
CA LYS A 15 -14.90 -12.55 10.56
C LYS A 15 -14.44 -13.43 11.72
N LEU A 16 -13.19 -13.27 12.13
CA LEU A 16 -12.66 -13.94 13.30
C LEU A 16 -13.32 -13.38 14.57
N THR A 17 -13.59 -14.25 15.53
CA THR A 17 -13.97 -13.85 16.89
C THR A 17 -12.73 -13.63 17.76
N ASP A 18 -12.85 -12.84 18.82
CA ASP A 18 -11.72 -12.58 19.73
C ASP A 18 -11.19 -13.87 20.37
N LEU A 19 -12.06 -14.85 20.66
CA LEU A 19 -11.65 -16.18 21.12
C LEU A 19 -10.74 -16.88 20.11
N GLN A 20 -11.06 -16.82 18.81
CA GLN A 20 -10.22 -17.39 17.78
C GLN A 20 -8.87 -16.65 17.67
N ILE A 21 -8.87 -15.32 17.82
CA ILE A 21 -7.62 -14.53 17.85
C ILE A 21 -6.73 -14.97 19.00
N HIS A 22 -7.27 -15.14 20.21
CA HIS A 22 -6.48 -15.63 21.36
C HIS A 22 -5.93 -17.05 21.13
N GLU A 23 -6.70 -17.95 20.52
CA GLU A 23 -6.22 -19.29 20.17
C GLU A 23 -5.13 -19.28 19.10
N ILE A 24 -5.19 -18.34 18.14
CA ILE A 24 -4.09 -18.10 17.20
C ILE A 24 -2.86 -17.61 17.96
N CYS A 25 -3.00 -16.59 18.80
CA CYS A 25 -1.89 -16.00 19.56
C CYS A 25 -1.14 -17.03 20.41
N LYS A 26 -1.86 -17.94 21.07
CA LYS A 26 -1.25 -19.04 21.87
C LYS A 26 -0.37 -19.99 21.06
N LYS A 27 -0.61 -20.09 19.75
CA LYS A 27 0.14 -20.95 18.83
C LYS A 27 1.26 -20.21 18.11
N LEU A 28 1.32 -18.88 18.22
CA LEU A 28 2.39 -18.10 17.64
C LEU A 28 3.68 -18.40 18.40
N VAL A 29 4.67 -18.92 17.66
CA VAL A 29 6.00 -19.21 18.17
C VAL A 29 6.98 -18.51 17.25
N ALA A 30 7.88 -17.72 17.84
CA ALA A 30 8.96 -17.12 17.08
C ALA A 30 9.97 -18.22 16.71
N GLN A 31 10.29 -18.31 15.42
CA GLN A 31 11.39 -19.13 14.90
C GLN A 31 12.41 -18.16 14.34
N ASP A 32 13.62 -18.16 14.89
CA ASP A 32 14.70 -17.23 14.51
C ASP A 32 14.28 -15.73 14.53
N GLY A 33 13.41 -15.36 15.47
CA GLY A 33 12.92 -13.98 15.63
C GLY A 33 11.75 -13.59 14.71
N LEU A 34 11.31 -14.49 13.84
CA LEU A 34 10.17 -14.33 12.92
C LEU A 34 8.94 -15.08 13.44
N VAL A 35 7.79 -14.42 13.39
CA VAL A 35 6.47 -15.03 13.63
C VAL A 35 5.72 -15.13 12.31
N ILE A 36 5.36 -16.35 11.92
CA ILE A 36 4.53 -16.57 10.74
C ILE A 36 3.05 -16.43 11.13
N LEU A 37 2.41 -15.35 10.67
CA LEU A 37 0.98 -15.14 10.87
C LEU A 37 0.17 -15.89 9.80
N PRO A 38 -0.94 -16.54 10.18
CA PRO A 38 -1.79 -17.24 9.23
C PRO A 38 -2.56 -16.26 8.33
N GLU A 39 -2.77 -16.62 7.07
CA GLU A 39 -3.45 -15.75 6.08
C GLU A 39 -4.91 -15.39 6.48
N GLU A 40 -5.58 -16.25 7.24
CA GLU A 40 -6.92 -15.97 7.79
C GLU A 40 -6.91 -14.72 8.68
N LEU A 41 -5.79 -14.43 9.36
CA LEU A 41 -5.65 -13.22 10.18
C LEU A 41 -5.64 -11.96 9.31
N TYR A 42 -4.92 -11.97 8.18
CA TYR A 42 -4.84 -10.83 7.26
C TYR A 42 -6.13 -10.54 6.47
N SER A 43 -6.99 -11.53 6.34
CA SER A 43 -8.22 -11.45 5.54
C SER A 43 -9.48 -11.29 6.39
N SER A 44 -9.47 -11.74 7.65
CA SER A 44 -10.70 -11.88 8.44
C SER A 44 -10.67 -11.19 9.81
N ALA A 45 -9.51 -10.69 10.25
CA ALA A 45 -9.42 -9.91 11.48
C ALA A 45 -9.85 -8.46 11.24
N SER A 46 -10.15 -7.76 12.32
CA SER A 46 -10.37 -6.30 12.32
C SER A 46 -9.13 -5.55 12.82
N PRO A 47 -9.00 -4.24 12.55
CA PRO A 47 -7.93 -3.42 13.12
C PRO A 47 -7.86 -3.46 14.65
N ALA A 48 -9.01 -3.60 15.33
CA ALA A 48 -9.05 -3.76 16.78
C ALA A 48 -8.44 -5.10 17.24
N GLN A 49 -8.69 -6.18 16.49
CA GLN A 49 -8.10 -7.49 16.76
C GLN A 49 -6.61 -7.55 16.41
N ALA A 50 -6.16 -6.75 15.43
CA ALA A 50 -4.75 -6.54 15.16
C ALA A 50 -4.01 -6.08 16.42
N LYS A 51 -4.59 -5.12 17.15
CA LYS A 51 -4.03 -4.61 18.41
C LYS A 51 -3.93 -5.70 19.47
N ILE A 52 -4.94 -6.58 19.58
CA ILE A 52 -4.88 -7.72 20.49
C ILE A 52 -3.65 -8.58 20.17
N VAL A 53 -3.44 -8.93 18.90
CA VAL A 53 -2.28 -9.73 18.46
C VAL A 53 -0.97 -9.01 18.77
N MET A 54 -0.90 -7.70 18.54
CA MET A 54 0.28 -6.88 18.85
C MET A 54 0.60 -6.86 20.35
N ASP A 55 -0.40 -6.91 21.23
CA ASP A 55 -0.18 -6.93 22.69
C ASP A 55 0.39 -8.27 23.19
N TYR A 56 0.27 -9.35 22.40
CA TYR A 56 0.83 -10.66 22.72
C TYR A 56 2.32 -10.80 22.40
N LEU A 57 2.86 -9.91 21.56
CA LEU A 57 4.22 -10.04 21.02
C LEU A 57 5.03 -8.76 21.27
N PRO A 58 6.34 -8.85 21.47
CA PRO A 58 7.19 -7.67 21.49
C PRO A 58 7.03 -6.83 20.21
N LYS A 59 7.03 -5.51 20.31
CA LYS A 59 6.92 -4.62 19.12
C LYS A 59 8.06 -4.82 18.11
N SER A 60 9.20 -5.32 18.55
CA SER A 60 10.35 -5.65 17.69
C SER A 60 10.19 -6.98 16.96
N THR A 61 9.13 -7.74 17.20
CA THR A 61 8.87 -9.01 16.50
C THR A 61 8.64 -8.75 15.02
N LEU A 62 9.33 -9.53 14.19
CA LEU A 62 9.11 -9.56 12.75
C LEU A 62 7.97 -10.51 12.41
N ILE A 63 7.16 -10.14 11.45
CA ILE A 63 6.07 -10.93 10.88
C ILE A 63 6.21 -11.00 9.35
N ASN A 64 5.78 -12.09 8.74
CA ASN A 64 5.71 -12.19 7.27
C ASN A 64 4.61 -11.30 6.71
N LEU A 65 4.80 -10.73 5.52
CA LEU A 65 3.70 -10.07 4.79
C LEU A 65 2.61 -11.08 4.36
N PRO A 66 1.36 -10.62 4.13
CA PRO A 66 0.29 -11.45 3.57
C PRO A 66 0.62 -11.89 2.14
N HIS A 67 0.03 -13.01 1.70
CA HIS A 67 0.34 -13.59 0.40
C HIS A 67 0.15 -12.61 -0.77
N ARG A 68 -0.95 -11.85 -0.76
CA ARG A 68 -1.26 -10.82 -1.77
C ARG A 68 -0.15 -9.77 -1.95
N GLU A 69 0.60 -9.53 -0.89
CA GLU A 69 1.62 -8.50 -0.83
C GLU A 69 2.99 -9.05 -1.21
N ILE A 70 3.26 -10.30 -0.84
CA ILE A 70 4.39 -11.07 -1.39
C ILE A 70 4.27 -11.15 -2.92
N GLU A 71 3.08 -11.41 -3.46
CA GLU A 71 2.84 -11.40 -4.92
C GLU A 71 3.17 -10.04 -5.56
N PHE A 72 2.77 -8.94 -4.90
CA PHE A 72 3.13 -7.59 -5.34
C PHE A 72 4.66 -7.38 -5.36
N PHE A 73 5.36 -7.75 -4.29
CA PHE A 73 6.82 -7.56 -4.23
C PHE A 73 7.59 -8.48 -5.18
N GLU A 74 7.11 -9.70 -5.44
CA GLU A 74 7.68 -10.57 -6.47
C GLU A 74 7.48 -10.00 -7.88
N TRP A 75 6.33 -9.36 -8.14
CA TRP A 75 6.15 -8.58 -9.36
C TRP A 75 7.11 -7.38 -9.41
N LEU A 76 7.25 -6.63 -8.31
CA LEU A 76 8.13 -5.45 -8.23
C LEU A 76 9.58 -5.82 -8.53
N LYS A 77 10.05 -6.97 -8.03
CA LYS A 77 11.37 -7.51 -8.29
C LYS A 77 11.70 -7.65 -9.77
N LEU A 78 10.69 -7.95 -10.59
CA LEU A 78 10.82 -8.07 -12.04
C LEU A 78 10.60 -6.72 -12.74
N ALA A 79 9.70 -5.89 -12.22
CA ALA A 79 9.27 -4.65 -12.87
C ALA A 79 10.18 -3.45 -12.59
N ASP A 80 10.73 -3.33 -11.37
CA ASP A 80 11.62 -2.24 -10.94
C ASP A 80 12.61 -2.76 -9.89
N ARG A 81 13.55 -3.58 -10.36
CA ARG A 81 14.53 -4.27 -9.50
C ARG A 81 15.32 -3.34 -8.56
N PRO A 82 15.80 -2.15 -8.98
CA PRO A 82 16.50 -1.24 -8.08
C PRO A 82 15.68 -0.80 -6.86
N VAL A 83 14.36 -0.66 -7.00
CA VAL A 83 13.46 -0.32 -5.88
C VAL A 83 13.29 -1.53 -4.97
N TRP A 84 13.12 -2.72 -5.55
CA TRP A 84 13.06 -3.95 -4.75
C TRP A 84 14.35 -4.17 -3.95
N ASP A 85 15.52 -3.93 -4.55
CA ASP A 85 16.81 -4.06 -3.86
C ASP A 85 16.97 -3.01 -2.75
N ASP A 86 16.49 -1.78 -2.93
CA ASP A 86 16.50 -0.74 -1.88
C ASP A 86 15.68 -1.16 -0.64
N LEU A 87 14.60 -1.92 -0.83
CA LEU A 87 13.72 -2.39 0.23
C LEU A 87 14.18 -3.69 0.89
N TRP A 88 14.74 -4.62 0.11
CA TRP A 88 14.89 -6.02 0.53
C TRP A 88 16.29 -6.60 0.37
N GLU A 89 17.25 -5.90 -0.25
CA GLU A 89 18.63 -6.38 -0.41
C GLU A 89 19.41 -6.25 0.91
N ASP A 90 19.05 -7.10 1.88
CA ASP A 90 19.80 -7.34 3.11
C ASP A 90 20.03 -8.86 3.26
N GLU A 91 21.29 -9.28 3.27
CA GLU A 91 21.65 -10.70 3.41
C GLU A 91 21.30 -11.26 4.81
N ALA A 92 21.13 -10.41 5.81
CA ALA A 92 20.85 -10.81 7.19
C ALA A 92 19.35 -11.05 7.45
N ILE A 93 18.46 -10.51 6.61
CA ILE A 93 17.01 -10.51 6.85
C ILE A 93 16.31 -11.17 5.67
N SER A 94 15.44 -12.15 5.95
CA SER A 94 14.62 -12.76 4.91
C SER A 94 13.68 -11.70 4.30
N PRO A 95 13.57 -11.58 2.96
CA PRO A 95 12.64 -10.64 2.34
C PRO A 95 11.20 -10.82 2.80
N TYR A 96 10.40 -9.75 2.68
CA TYR A 96 8.96 -9.75 2.94
C TYR A 96 8.58 -9.97 4.41
N VAL A 97 9.45 -9.52 5.30
CA VAL A 97 9.19 -9.47 6.73
C VAL A 97 9.19 -8.02 7.19
N VAL A 98 8.27 -7.68 8.09
CA VAL A 98 8.13 -6.33 8.63
C VAL A 98 7.89 -6.40 10.14
N SER A 99 8.10 -5.29 10.85
CA SER A 99 7.72 -5.22 12.27
C SER A 99 6.22 -5.46 12.44
N ILE A 100 5.85 -6.18 13.51
CA ILE A 100 4.45 -6.35 13.91
C ILE A 100 3.72 -5.02 14.16
N ALA A 101 4.45 -3.91 14.36
CA ALA A 101 3.87 -2.57 14.43
C ALA A 101 3.01 -2.24 13.20
N PHE A 102 3.31 -2.82 12.04
CA PHE A 102 2.58 -2.59 10.80
C PHE A 102 1.33 -3.48 10.63
N LEU A 103 1.07 -4.42 11.53
CA LEU A 103 -0.04 -5.35 11.42
C LEU A 103 -1.42 -4.67 11.19
N PRO A 104 -1.77 -3.53 11.82
CA PRO A 104 -3.04 -2.86 11.57
C PRO A 104 -3.21 -2.43 10.11
N TYR A 105 -2.13 -2.01 9.44
CA TYR A 105 -2.13 -1.61 8.02
C TYR A 105 -2.27 -2.81 7.08
N LEU A 106 -1.81 -3.99 7.52
CA LEU A 106 -1.91 -5.21 6.73
C LEU A 106 -3.30 -5.87 6.80
N ILE A 107 -4.15 -5.49 7.75
CA ILE A 107 -5.50 -6.04 7.98
C ILE A 107 -6.62 -5.16 7.38
N ASP A 108 -6.27 -4.05 6.72
CA ASP A 108 -7.26 -3.11 6.17
C ASP A 108 -8.18 -3.76 5.11
N SER A 109 -9.49 -3.54 5.26
CA SER A 109 -10.53 -4.00 4.34
C SER A 109 -10.44 -3.35 2.96
N ASP A 110 -9.92 -2.13 2.88
CA ASP A 110 -9.70 -1.43 1.60
C ASP A 110 -8.28 -1.62 1.05
N TYR A 111 -7.57 -2.62 1.59
CA TYR A 111 -6.18 -3.00 1.37
C TYR A 111 -5.48 -2.27 0.21
N ARG A 112 -4.74 -1.22 0.56
CA ARG A 112 -4.08 -0.35 -0.41
C ARG A 112 -2.66 -0.80 -0.77
N GLY A 113 -2.11 -1.77 -0.05
CA GLY A 113 -0.73 -2.23 -0.17
C GLY A 113 0.11 -1.74 0.99
N PHE A 114 1.27 -2.36 1.20
CA PHE A 114 2.23 -1.91 2.20
C PHE A 114 3.04 -0.73 1.62
N PRO A 115 2.91 0.50 2.17
CA PRO A 115 3.36 1.71 1.48
C PRO A 115 4.89 1.72 1.26
N ILE A 116 5.31 2.04 0.04
CA ILE A 116 6.73 2.29 -0.28
C ILE A 116 7.00 3.79 -0.18
N CYS A 117 7.60 4.22 0.94
CA CYS A 117 7.77 5.64 1.26
C CYS A 117 9.09 6.01 1.98
N ASP A 118 9.96 5.04 2.17
CA ASP A 118 11.22 5.14 2.93
C ASP A 118 12.45 4.69 2.12
N LEU A 119 12.37 4.75 0.78
CA LEU A 119 13.50 4.45 -0.10
C LEU A 119 14.69 5.37 0.19
N THR A 120 15.88 4.78 0.25
CA THR A 120 17.11 5.47 0.65
C THR A 120 18.07 5.71 -0.52
N LYS A 121 18.00 4.85 -1.55
CA LYS A 121 18.88 4.89 -2.73
C LYS A 121 18.13 5.38 -3.97
N ASN A 122 16.81 5.31 -3.97
CA ASN A 122 15.94 5.69 -5.10
C ASN A 122 14.95 6.79 -4.70
N ASP A 123 14.42 7.50 -5.70
CA ASP A 123 13.33 8.46 -5.50
C ASP A 123 12.09 7.77 -4.95
N ASN A 124 11.53 8.31 -3.87
CA ASN A 124 10.22 7.92 -3.35
C ASN A 124 9.12 8.46 -4.25
N TYR A 125 8.07 7.66 -4.44
CA TYR A 125 6.90 8.01 -5.24
C TYR A 125 5.61 7.71 -4.46
N TYR A 126 5.59 8.14 -3.20
CA TYR A 126 4.45 8.05 -2.30
C TYR A 126 3.73 9.39 -2.24
N PHE A 127 2.42 9.37 -2.41
CA PHE A 127 1.61 10.58 -2.51
C PHE A 127 0.39 10.49 -1.60
N THR A 128 0.04 11.63 -1.02
CA THR A 128 -1.12 11.85 -0.15
C THR A 128 -1.94 13.04 -0.68
N GLU A 129 -3.13 13.25 -0.15
CA GLU A 129 -3.97 14.40 -0.52
C GLU A 129 -3.24 15.73 -0.28
N ASP A 130 -2.43 15.83 0.78
CA ASP A 130 -1.65 17.04 1.10
C ASP A 130 -0.60 17.41 0.04
N HIS A 131 -0.26 16.50 -0.86
CA HIS A 131 0.62 16.80 -2.00
C HIS A 131 -0.12 17.50 -3.16
N MET A 132 -1.45 17.64 -3.09
CA MET A 132 -2.31 18.23 -4.12
C MET A 132 -2.80 19.62 -3.70
N VAL A 133 -1.88 20.57 -3.53
CA VAL A 133 -2.13 21.81 -2.78
C VAL A 133 -2.92 22.91 -3.51
N ASP A 134 -2.93 22.92 -4.84
CA ASP A 134 -3.38 24.07 -5.63
C ASP A 134 -4.80 23.94 -6.20
N ASP A 135 -5.42 25.05 -6.64
CA ASP A 135 -6.78 25.04 -7.18
C ASP A 135 -6.87 24.23 -8.49
N GLU A 136 -5.78 24.13 -9.25
CA GLU A 136 -5.62 23.22 -10.37
C GLU A 136 -5.86 21.76 -9.97
N SER A 137 -5.41 21.36 -8.77
CA SER A 137 -5.57 19.99 -8.29
C SER A 137 -7.04 19.65 -8.04
N LYS A 138 -7.78 20.57 -7.42
CA LYS A 138 -9.22 20.44 -7.15
C LYS A 138 -10.00 20.31 -8.45
N LEU A 139 -9.73 21.16 -9.43
CA LEU A 139 -10.38 21.12 -10.74
C LEU A 139 -10.13 19.77 -11.45
N LEU A 140 -8.89 19.27 -11.43
CA LEU A 140 -8.56 17.99 -12.02
C LEU A 140 -9.28 16.85 -11.30
N VAL A 141 -9.31 16.84 -9.98
CA VAL A 141 -9.98 15.80 -9.19
C VAL A 141 -11.49 15.81 -9.43
N GLU A 142 -12.13 16.98 -9.44
CA GLU A 142 -13.57 17.12 -9.70
C GLU A 142 -13.96 16.67 -11.11
N SER A 143 -13.18 17.07 -12.12
CA SER A 143 -13.40 16.62 -13.49
C SER A 143 -13.19 15.11 -13.63
N SER A 144 -12.17 14.55 -12.96
CA SER A 144 -11.91 13.10 -12.92
C SER A 144 -13.04 12.32 -12.23
N LYS A 145 -13.57 12.83 -11.11
CA LYS A 145 -14.75 12.28 -10.43
C LYS A 145 -15.96 12.23 -11.37
N THR A 146 -16.19 13.31 -12.12
CA THR A 146 -17.30 13.38 -13.09
C THR A 146 -17.12 12.33 -14.19
N LEU A 147 -15.93 12.25 -14.81
CA LEU A 147 -15.64 11.26 -15.84
C LEU A 147 -15.81 9.82 -15.33
N PHE A 148 -15.39 9.55 -14.08
CA PHE A 148 -15.55 8.25 -13.44
C PHE A 148 -17.02 7.87 -13.26
N LEU A 149 -17.84 8.77 -12.72
CA LEU A 149 -19.27 8.56 -12.52
C LEU A 149 -20.02 8.35 -13.85
N GLU A 150 -19.60 9.06 -14.89
CA GLU A 150 -20.14 8.93 -16.25
C GLU A 150 -19.57 7.73 -17.02
N LYS A 151 -18.69 6.92 -16.41
CA LYS A 151 -17.99 5.79 -17.03
C LYS A 151 -17.24 6.17 -18.31
N LYS A 152 -16.74 7.40 -18.38
CA LYS A 152 -15.93 7.90 -19.48
C LYS A 152 -14.47 7.49 -19.29
N LYS A 153 -13.72 7.52 -20.40
CA LYS A 153 -12.29 7.20 -20.40
C LYS A 153 -11.53 8.33 -19.69
N MET A 154 -10.61 7.95 -18.81
CA MET A 154 -9.67 8.85 -18.14
C MET A 154 -8.23 8.56 -18.58
N SER A 155 -7.36 9.57 -18.48
CA SER A 155 -5.90 9.38 -18.59
C SER A 155 -5.35 8.71 -17.33
N LEU A 156 -4.11 8.21 -17.39
CA LEU A 156 -3.46 7.63 -16.20
C LEU A 156 -3.22 8.70 -15.13
N ALA A 157 -2.86 9.93 -15.52
CA ALA A 157 -2.72 11.06 -14.61
C ALA A 157 -4.04 11.37 -13.88
N GLN A 158 -5.18 11.39 -14.58
CA GLN A 158 -6.50 11.58 -13.98
C GLN A 158 -6.89 10.46 -13.01
N ILE A 159 -6.60 9.21 -13.37
CA ILE A 159 -6.86 8.06 -12.48
C ILE A 159 -5.98 8.15 -11.24
N LEU A 160 -4.70 8.47 -11.40
CA LEU A 160 -3.76 8.60 -10.28
C LEU A 160 -4.18 9.73 -9.34
N ALA A 161 -4.46 10.93 -9.87
CA ALA A 161 -4.94 12.07 -9.08
C ALA A 161 -6.22 11.73 -8.31
N LEU A 162 -7.17 11.04 -8.96
CA LEU A 162 -8.39 10.59 -8.28
C LEU A 162 -8.07 9.61 -7.14
N GLN A 163 -7.12 8.68 -7.32
CA GLN A 163 -6.73 7.75 -6.26
C GLN A 163 -6.06 8.45 -5.07
N ILE A 164 -5.13 9.37 -5.34
CA ILE A 164 -4.44 10.17 -4.30
C ILE A 164 -5.48 10.98 -3.50
N SER A 165 -6.50 11.52 -4.17
CA SER A 165 -7.58 12.30 -3.52
C SER A 165 -8.50 11.51 -2.60
N VAL A 166 -8.40 10.18 -2.61
CA VAL A 166 -9.22 9.30 -1.77
C VAL A 166 -8.39 8.70 -0.65
N SER A 167 -7.13 8.35 -0.92
CA SER A 167 -6.25 7.71 0.05
C SER A 167 -4.80 7.74 -0.44
N PRO A 168 -3.80 7.80 0.47
CA PRO A 168 -2.40 7.68 0.11
C PRO A 168 -2.06 6.46 -0.75
N ILE A 169 -1.12 6.62 -1.67
CA ILE A 169 -0.69 5.55 -2.57
C ILE A 169 0.72 5.80 -3.13
N ASP A 170 1.50 4.74 -3.33
CA ASP A 170 2.70 4.78 -4.15
C ASP A 170 2.46 4.31 -5.59
N ILE A 171 3.34 4.74 -6.50
CA ILE A 171 3.17 4.42 -7.93
C ILE A 171 3.30 2.93 -8.25
N TRP A 172 3.99 2.14 -7.42
CA TRP A 172 4.21 0.73 -7.70
C TRP A 172 2.94 -0.05 -7.42
N HIS A 173 2.28 0.21 -6.29
CA HIS A 173 0.93 -0.30 -6.02
C HIS A 173 -0.08 0.17 -7.05
N PHE A 174 -0.02 1.45 -7.44
CA PHE A 174 -0.87 1.98 -8.50
C PHE A 174 -0.65 1.23 -9.82
N ALA A 175 0.60 1.00 -10.21
CA ALA A 175 0.98 0.32 -11.45
C ALA A 175 0.52 -1.15 -11.45
N PHE A 176 0.78 -1.87 -10.35
CA PHE A 176 0.39 -3.26 -10.18
C PHE A 176 -1.13 -3.44 -10.27
N LYS A 177 -1.89 -2.64 -9.52
CA LYS A 177 -3.36 -2.71 -9.48
C LYS A 177 -4.00 -2.28 -10.80
N SER A 178 -3.43 -1.27 -11.45
CA SER A 178 -3.93 -0.77 -12.75
C SER A 178 -3.43 -1.57 -13.94
N LYS A 179 -2.55 -2.56 -13.73
CA LYS A 179 -1.92 -3.41 -14.76
C LYS A 179 -1.23 -2.59 -15.85
N ILE A 180 -0.45 -1.59 -15.43
CA ILE A 180 0.37 -0.75 -16.30
C ILE A 180 1.86 -0.92 -15.98
N THR A 181 2.74 -0.39 -16.83
CA THR A 181 4.18 -0.41 -16.56
C THR A 181 4.56 0.67 -15.55
N VAL A 182 5.68 0.47 -14.85
CA VAL A 182 6.22 1.45 -13.90
C VAL A 182 6.57 2.77 -14.61
N GLU A 183 7.08 2.71 -15.84
CA GLU A 183 7.36 3.90 -16.65
C GLU A 183 6.09 4.69 -16.97
N SER A 184 4.98 4.00 -17.22
CA SER A 184 3.69 4.64 -17.47
C SER A 184 3.18 5.35 -16.21
N ALA A 185 3.39 4.77 -15.04
CA ALA A 185 3.06 5.39 -13.75
C ALA A 185 3.98 6.60 -13.45
N LYS A 186 5.29 6.47 -13.66
CA LYS A 186 6.26 7.58 -13.54
C LYS A 186 5.91 8.73 -14.49
N LYS A 187 5.47 8.41 -15.72
CA LYS A 187 5.01 9.43 -16.68
C LYS A 187 3.74 10.14 -16.21
N ALA A 188 2.77 9.41 -15.64
CA ALA A 188 1.57 10.02 -15.08
C ALA A 188 1.90 10.99 -13.94
N VAL A 189 2.86 10.65 -13.07
CA VAL A 189 3.38 11.59 -12.05
C VAL A 189 4.02 12.80 -12.70
N ALA A 190 4.89 12.60 -13.69
CA ALA A 190 5.55 13.72 -14.37
C ALA A 190 4.56 14.68 -15.05
N GLU A 191 3.46 14.16 -15.61
CA GLU A 191 2.35 14.96 -16.15
C GLU A 191 1.69 15.80 -15.03
N LEU A 192 1.32 15.18 -13.90
CA LEU A 192 0.70 15.90 -12.77
C LEU A 192 1.63 16.97 -12.16
N VAL A 193 2.92 16.68 -12.06
CA VAL A 193 3.92 17.65 -11.56
C VAL A 193 4.09 18.80 -12.54
N ALA A 194 4.17 18.52 -13.84
CA ALA A 194 4.31 19.55 -14.87
C ALA A 194 3.09 20.47 -14.95
N ASP A 195 1.89 19.93 -14.69
CA ASP A 195 0.64 20.68 -14.65
C ASP A 195 0.42 21.43 -13.32
N GLY A 196 1.36 21.35 -12.37
CA GLY A 196 1.25 22.00 -11.05
C GLY A 196 0.21 21.34 -10.12
N VAL A 197 -0.27 20.15 -10.46
CA VAL A 197 -1.33 19.45 -9.72
C VAL A 197 -0.76 18.68 -8.51
N LEU A 198 0.49 18.22 -8.61
CA LEU A 198 1.10 17.34 -7.63
C LEU A 198 2.50 17.79 -7.26
N VAL A 199 2.80 17.86 -5.97
CA VAL A 199 4.14 18.07 -5.44
C VAL A 199 4.84 16.72 -5.25
N HIS A 200 6.01 16.53 -5.86
CA HIS A 200 6.79 15.29 -5.74
C HIS A 200 7.96 15.43 -4.76
N LEU A 201 7.76 14.90 -3.55
CA LEU A 201 8.80 14.78 -2.54
C LEU A 201 9.54 13.44 -2.71
N LYS A 202 10.82 13.50 -3.05
CA LYS A 202 11.62 12.33 -3.45
C LYS A 202 12.36 11.64 -2.32
N SER A 203 12.69 12.35 -1.24
CA SER A 203 13.41 11.78 -0.11
C SER A 203 12.47 11.36 1.00
N ALA A 204 12.79 10.25 1.66
CA ALA A 204 12.07 9.75 2.83
C ALA A 204 11.95 10.84 3.92
N GLU A 205 13.02 11.60 4.15
CA GLU A 205 13.06 12.70 5.12
C GLU A 205 11.95 13.73 4.89
N HIS A 206 11.70 14.13 3.64
CA HIS A 206 10.65 15.09 3.32
C HIS A 206 9.25 14.48 3.41
N LEU A 207 9.12 13.18 3.16
CA LEU A 207 7.85 12.46 3.25
C LEU A 207 7.40 12.22 4.70
N THR A 208 8.32 12.18 5.67
CA THR A 208 7.99 11.90 7.09
C THR A 208 6.86 12.76 7.65
N SER A 209 6.70 14.01 7.18
CA SER A 209 5.65 14.93 7.62
C SER A 209 4.25 14.62 7.06
N PHE A 210 4.16 13.67 6.12
CA PHE A 210 2.95 13.32 5.38
C PHE A 210 2.54 11.85 5.58
N ILE A 211 3.27 11.12 6.45
CA ILE A 211 3.05 9.71 6.71
C ILE A 211 2.44 9.57 8.11
N ASP A 212 1.17 9.18 8.16
CA ASP A 212 0.51 8.76 9.40
C ASP A 212 0.64 7.22 9.55
N LEU A 213 1.69 6.78 10.25
CA LEU A 213 1.95 5.37 10.62
C LEU A 213 1.71 5.09 12.12
#